data_AF-A0A7S4C511-F1
#
_entry.id   AF-A0A7S4C511-F1
#
_cell.length_a   1.000
_cell.length_b   1.000
_cell.length_c   1.000
_cell.angle_alpha   90.00
_cell.angle_beta   90.00
_cell.angle_gamma   90.00
#
_symmetry.space_group_name_H-M   'P 1'
#
loop_
_entity.id
_entity.type
_entity.pdbx_description
1 polymer ?
#
loop_
_entity_poly.entity_id
_entity_poly.type
_entity_poly.pdbx_seq_one_letter_code
_entity_poly.pdbx_strand_id
1 'polypeptide(L)'
;MLPGLIIACYVTEVELPEPHRYEMLRYLRNHQNADGGSGLHIEGHSTMFGTTLNYVAARLLGMAPDDAYAVAARAFMHKLGGAVNNTSWAKFWLALLGVYEWHGLNPLPPE
;
A
#
# COMPACT_ATOMS: atom_id res chain seq x y z
N MET A 1 9.40 2.50 -1.59
CA MET A 1 9.41 3.97 -1.76
C MET A 1 8.17 4.49 -2.47
N LEU A 2 7.71 3.85 -3.55
CA LEU A 2 6.56 4.31 -4.34
C LEU A 2 5.25 4.57 -3.55
N PRO A 3 4.81 3.72 -2.60
CA PRO A 3 3.56 3.96 -1.90
C PRO A 3 3.50 5.26 -1.10
N GLY A 4 4.56 5.61 -0.38
CA GLY A 4 4.59 6.85 0.41
C GLY A 4 4.45 8.10 -0.45
N LEU A 5 5.07 8.12 -1.64
CA LEU A 5 4.92 9.20 -2.61
C LEU A 5 3.46 9.33 -3.07
N ILE A 6 2.84 8.23 -3.49
CA ILE A 6 1.45 8.23 -3.98
C ILE A 6 0.49 8.69 -2.88
N ILE A 7 0.69 8.22 -1.64
CA ILE A 7 -0.11 8.63 -0.49
C ILE A 7 0.07 10.13 -0.21
N ALA A 8 1.32 10.62 -0.21
CA ALA A 8 1.59 12.04 -0.04
C ALA A 8 0.91 12.88 -1.13
N CYS A 9 1.06 12.51 -2.41
CA CYS A 9 0.39 13.20 -3.52
C CYS A 9 -1.12 13.21 -3.35
N TYR A 10 -1.72 12.10 -2.92
CA TYR A 10 -3.17 12.02 -2.67
C TYR A 10 -3.61 12.98 -1.55
N VAL A 11 -2.90 12.99 -0.42
CA VAL A 11 -3.23 13.84 0.74
C VAL A 11 -2.99 15.31 0.46
N THR A 12 -1.98 15.65 -0.35
CA THR A 12 -1.67 17.04 -0.72
C THR A 12 -2.34 17.48 -2.02
N GLU A 13 -3.26 16.68 -2.56
CA GLU A 13 -4.01 16.97 -3.80
C GLU A 13 -3.10 17.26 -5.03
N VAL A 14 -1.89 16.68 -5.03
CA VAL A 14 -0.97 16.80 -6.17
C VAL A 14 -1.35 15.75 -7.21
N GLU A 15 -1.79 16.23 -8.37
CA GLU A 15 -2.16 15.35 -9.47
C GLU A 15 -0.91 14.78 -10.16
N LEU A 16 -0.86 13.44 -10.25
CA LEU A 16 0.17 12.73 -10.99
C LEU A 16 -0.22 12.68 -12.48
N PRO A 17 0.68 13.03 -13.41
CA PRO A 17 0.43 12.91 -14.84
C PRO A 17 -0.02 11.50 -15.22
N GLU A 18 -0.97 11.41 -16.15
CA GLU A 18 -1.57 10.14 -16.57
C GLU A 18 -0.55 9.06 -16.98
N PRO A 19 0.53 9.38 -17.74
CA PRO A 19 1.58 8.41 -18.05
C PRO A 19 2.30 7.87 -16.81
N HIS A 20 2.54 8.71 -15.80
CA HIS A 20 3.18 8.28 -14.56
C HIS A 20 2.28 7.32 -13.79
N ARG A 21 0.98 7.61 -13.68
CA ARG A 21 0.04 6.71 -12.99
C ARG A 21 -0.03 5.35 -13.69
N TYR A 22 -0.12 5.34 -15.02
CA TYR A 22 -0.15 4.12 -15.82
C TYR A 22 1.10 3.27 -15.60
N GLU A 23 2.28 3.89 -15.66
CA GLU A 23 3.56 3.20 -15.49
C GLU A 23 3.81 2.74 -14.04
N MET A 24 3.36 3.51 -13.05
CA MET A 24 3.39 3.10 -11.65
C MET A 24 2.50 1.87 -11.40
N LEU A 25 1.29 1.83 -11.99
CA LEU A 25 0.42 0.64 -11.92
C LEU A 25 1.07 -0.57 -12.59
N ARG A 26 1.70 -0.38 -13.76
CA ARG A 26 2.45 -1.44 -14.46
C ARG A 26 3.59 -1.98 -13.59
N TYR A 27 4.36 -1.09 -12.95
CA TYR A 27 5.43 -1.47 -12.02
C TYR A 27 4.90 -2.31 -10.85
N LEU A 28 3.80 -1.89 -10.21
CA LEU A 28 3.22 -2.64 -9.10
C LEU A 28 2.80 -4.06 -9.51
N ARG A 29 2.18 -4.21 -10.69
CA ARG A 29 1.80 -5.54 -11.22
C ARG A 29 3.02 -6.42 -11.49
N ASN A 30 4.08 -5.86 -12.09
CA ASN A 30 5.29 -6.61 -12.44
C ASN A 30 6.05 -7.15 -11.22
N HIS A 31 5.86 -6.53 -10.04
CA HIS A 31 6.53 -6.92 -8.80
C HIS A 31 5.57 -7.52 -7.75
N GLN A 32 4.39 -7.98 -8.18
CA GLN A 32 3.57 -8.86 -7.36
C GLN A 32 4.21 -10.25 -7.33
N ASN A 33 4.37 -10.82 -6.14
CA ASN A 33 4.84 -12.18 -5.99
C ASN A 33 3.73 -13.18 -6.39
N ALA A 34 4.12 -14.42 -6.68
CA ALA A 34 3.20 -15.47 -7.11
C ALA A 34 2.10 -15.80 -6.07
N ASP A 35 2.32 -15.48 -4.79
CA ASP A 35 1.34 -15.63 -3.72
C ASP A 35 0.34 -14.47 -3.60
N GLY A 36 0.42 -13.48 -4.50
CA GLY A 36 -0.43 -12.29 -4.53
C GLY A 36 0.06 -11.13 -3.66
N GLY A 37 1.10 -11.34 -2.85
CA GLY A 37 1.65 -10.30 -1.99
C GLY A 37 2.76 -9.48 -2.64
N SER A 38 3.37 -8.61 -1.84
CA SER A 38 4.59 -7.88 -2.20
C SER A 38 5.55 -7.80 -1.01
N GLY A 39 6.84 -7.85 -1.31
CA GLY A 39 7.91 -7.74 -0.32
C GLY A 39 8.24 -6.31 0.10
N LEU A 40 9.20 -6.19 1.01
CA LEU A 40 9.78 -4.91 1.43
C LEU A 40 10.60 -4.26 0.29
N HIS A 41 11.18 -5.09 -0.58
CA HIS A 41 11.88 -4.75 -1.81
C HIS A 41 11.50 -5.77 -2.89
N ILE A 42 11.90 -5.51 -4.14
CA ILE A 42 11.47 -6.28 -5.33
C ILE A 42 11.86 -7.76 -5.32
N GLU A 43 12.92 -8.12 -4.59
CA GLU A 43 13.41 -9.50 -4.41
C GLU A 43 12.92 -10.14 -3.11
N GLY A 44 12.16 -9.39 -2.30
CA GLY A 44 11.73 -9.83 -0.98
C GLY A 44 10.49 -10.71 -1.04
N HIS A 45 10.41 -11.66 -0.11
CA HIS A 45 9.17 -12.42 0.13
C HIS A 45 8.03 -11.49 0.52
N SER A 46 6.80 -11.92 0.24
CA SER A 46 5.60 -11.14 0.55
C SER A 46 5.46 -10.86 2.03
N THR A 47 5.16 -9.60 2.36
CA THR A 47 4.98 -9.12 3.73
C THR A 47 3.67 -8.39 3.86
N MET A 48 3.12 -8.32 5.08
CA MET A 48 1.95 -7.47 5.35
C MET A 48 2.24 -6.00 5.06
N PHE A 49 3.45 -5.53 5.37
CA PHE A 49 3.87 -4.15 5.10
C PHE A 49 3.85 -3.83 3.60
N GLY A 50 4.63 -4.58 2.80
CA GLY A 50 4.75 -4.35 1.36
C GLY A 50 3.41 -4.52 0.64
N THR A 51 2.67 -5.59 0.94
CA THR A 51 1.39 -5.87 0.29
C THR A 51 0.35 -4.80 0.61
N THR A 52 0.24 -4.37 1.87
CA THR A 52 -0.76 -3.36 2.25
C THR A 52 -0.48 -2.02 1.57
N LEU A 53 0.76 -1.54 1.62
CA LEU A 53 1.10 -0.24 1.04
C LEU A 53 1.03 -0.26 -0.49
N ASN A 54 1.44 -1.34 -1.15
CA ASN A 54 1.30 -1.46 -2.60
C ASN A 54 -0.17 -1.60 -3.03
N TYR A 55 -1.00 -2.32 -2.28
CA TYR A 55 -2.44 -2.39 -2.52
C TYR A 55 -3.08 -1.00 -2.43
N VAL A 56 -2.81 -0.26 -1.35
CA VAL A 56 -3.32 1.10 -1.16
C VAL A 56 -2.85 2.01 -2.28
N ALA A 57 -1.56 1.98 -2.63
CA ALA A 57 -1.02 2.76 -3.73
C ALA A 57 -1.73 2.48 -5.06
N ALA A 58 -1.96 1.20 -5.40
CA ALA A 58 -2.69 0.83 -6.61
C ALA A 58 -4.13 1.36 -6.60
N ARG A 59 -4.82 1.28 -5.45
CA ARG A 59 -6.19 1.80 -5.29
C ARG A 59 -6.25 3.32 -5.47
N LEU A 60 -5.29 4.06 -4.92
CA LEU A 60 -5.19 5.51 -5.07
C LEU A 60 -4.85 5.93 -6.50
N LEU A 61 -4.09 5.12 -7.23
CA LEU A 61 -3.83 5.32 -8.66
C LEU A 61 -5.02 4.97 -9.58
N GLY A 62 -6.14 4.49 -9.02
CA GLY A 62 -7.38 4.22 -9.74
C GLY A 62 -7.60 2.76 -10.14
N MET A 63 -6.75 1.81 -9.73
CA MET A 63 -6.98 0.39 -9.99
C MET A 63 -8.24 -0.08 -9.25
N ALA A 64 -9.19 -0.71 -9.94
CA ALA A 64 -10.46 -1.18 -9.35
C ALA A 64 -10.26 -2.28 -8.27
N PRO A 65 -11.15 -2.39 -7.27
CA PRO A 65 -10.98 -3.35 -6.16
C PRO A 65 -11.15 -4.82 -6.58
N ASP A 66 -11.78 -5.06 -7.73
CA ASP A 66 -12.01 -6.34 -8.40
C ASP A 66 -10.95 -6.67 -9.46
N ASP A 67 -9.98 -5.79 -9.70
CA ASP A 67 -8.78 -6.11 -10.50
C ASP A 67 -8.05 -7.32 -9.90
N ALA A 68 -7.55 -8.22 -10.76
CA ALA A 68 -6.87 -9.44 -10.34
C ALA A 68 -5.71 -9.18 -9.36
N TYR A 69 -4.94 -8.10 -9.57
CA TYR A 69 -3.88 -7.68 -8.65
C TYR A 69 -4.44 -7.37 -7.26
N ALA A 70 -5.50 -6.54 -7.22
CA ALA A 70 -6.12 -6.07 -5.99
C ALA A 70 -6.79 -7.23 -5.22
N VAL A 71 -7.46 -8.14 -5.93
CA VAL A 71 -8.07 -9.34 -5.35
C VAL A 71 -7.00 -10.23 -4.71
N ALA A 72 -5.90 -10.51 -5.42
CA ALA A 72 -4.83 -11.35 -4.92
C ALA A 72 -4.13 -10.75 -3.69
N ALA A 73 -3.80 -9.45 -3.73
CA ALA A 73 -3.21 -8.75 -2.60
C ALA A 73 -4.14 -8.72 -1.38
N ARG A 74 -5.45 -8.51 -1.59
CA ARG A 74 -6.44 -8.55 -0.51
C ARG A 74 -6.59 -9.94 0.09
N ALA A 75 -6.60 -10.98 -0.74
CA ALA A 75 -6.65 -12.37 -0.28
C ALA A 75 -5.42 -12.72 0.57
N PHE A 76 -4.22 -12.31 0.13
CA PHE A 76 -2.98 -12.45 0.90
C PHE A 76 -3.09 -11.76 2.27
N MET A 77 -3.53 -10.49 2.31
CA MET A 77 -3.68 -9.74 3.55
C MET A 77 -4.68 -10.39 4.50
N HIS A 78 -5.85 -10.79 4.02
CA HIS A 78 -6.88 -11.43 4.85
C HIS A 78 -6.41 -12.77 5.42
N LYS A 79 -5.65 -13.56 4.64
CA LYS A 79 -5.06 -14.82 5.12
C LYS A 79 -4.11 -14.62 6.31
N LEU A 80 -3.43 -13.48 6.39
CA LEU A 80 -2.47 -13.16 7.45
C LEU A 80 -3.06 -12.31 8.59
N GLY A 81 -4.39 -12.20 8.68
CA GLY A 81 -5.07 -11.47 9.76
C GLY A 81 -5.29 -9.98 9.48
N GLY A 82 -5.10 -9.54 8.23
CA GLY A 82 -5.41 -8.18 7.79
C GLY A 82 -4.40 -7.12 8.22
N ALA A 83 -4.72 -5.87 7.89
CA ALA A 83 -3.81 -4.73 8.07
C ALA A 83 -3.66 -4.26 9.54
N VAL A 84 -4.41 -4.81 10.49
CA VAL A 84 -4.34 -4.42 11.91
C VAL A 84 -2.98 -4.76 12.52
N ASN A 85 -2.38 -5.88 12.10
CA ASN A 85 -1.10 -6.38 12.59
C ASN A 85 0.10 -5.84 11.79
N ASN A 86 -0.07 -4.76 11.05
CA ASN A 86 1.00 -4.20 10.23
C ASN A 86 2.07 -3.48 11.08
N THR A 87 3.22 -3.17 10.46
CA THR A 87 4.31 -2.44 11.13
C THR A 87 3.92 -0.99 11.42
N SER A 88 4.62 -0.34 12.36
CA SER A 88 4.36 1.06 12.75
C SER A 88 4.33 2.02 11.56
N TRP A 89 5.26 1.86 10.62
CA TRP A 89 5.32 2.68 9.41
C TRP A 89 4.12 2.49 8.49
N ALA A 90 3.61 1.27 8.32
CA ALA A 90 2.39 1.07 7.54
C ALA A 90 1.20 1.70 8.24
N LYS A 91 1.06 1.51 9.55
CA LYS A 91 0.00 2.13 10.34
C LYS A 91 0.03 3.66 10.22
N PHE A 92 1.21 4.27 10.15
CA PHE A 92 1.35 5.72 10.03
C PHE A 92 0.75 6.21 8.71
N TRP A 93 1.11 5.57 7.60
CA TRP A 93 0.57 5.90 6.28
C TRP A 93 -0.95 5.65 6.18
N LEU A 94 -1.45 4.57 6.79
CA LEU A 94 -2.88 4.29 6.82
C LEU A 94 -3.66 5.29 7.68
N ALA A 95 -3.08 5.74 8.80
CA ALA A 95 -3.68 6.75 9.66
C ALA A 95 -3.69 8.12 9.00
N LEU A 96 -2.63 8.46 8.25
CA LEU A 96 -2.59 9.67 7.42
C LEU A 96 -3.71 9.68 6.37
N LEU A 97 -4.09 8.51 5.83
CA LEU A 97 -5.20 8.35 4.90
C LEU A 97 -6.59 8.27 5.58
N GLY A 98 -6.66 8.26 6.91
CA GLY A 98 -7.92 8.11 7.64
C GLY A 98 -8.54 6.71 7.57
N VAL A 99 -7.79 5.68 7.18
CA VAL A 99 -8.26 4.28 7.11
C VAL A 99 -7.72 3.42 8.25
N TYR A 100 -7.04 4.03 9.21
CA TYR A 100 -6.56 3.42 10.45
C TYR A 100 -6.59 4.48 11.55
N GLU A 101 -7.00 4.10 12.76
CA GLU A 101 -7.09 5.04 13.88
C GLU A 101 -5.71 5.43 14.40
N TRP A 102 -5.44 6.74 14.58
CA TRP A 102 -4.19 7.23 15.15
C TRP A 102 -3.88 6.63 16.52
N HIS A 103 -4.92 6.35 17.32
CA HIS A 103 -4.78 5.70 18.63
C HIS A 103 -4.25 4.25 18.53
N GLY A 104 -4.33 3.62 17.37
CA GLY A 104 -3.80 2.27 17.13
C GLY A 104 -2.30 2.22 16.84
N LEU A 105 -1.59 3.36 16.92
CA LEU A 105 -0.14 3.48 16.79
C LEU A 105 0.52 3.72 18.14
N ASN A 106 1.75 3.23 18.29
CA ASN A 106 2.61 3.71 19.35
C ASN A 106 2.87 5.21 19.15
N PRO A 107 2.90 6.01 20.24
CA PRO A 107 3.18 7.44 20.15
C PRO A 107 4.47 7.73 19.39
N LEU A 108 4.43 8.76 18.54
CA LEU A 108 5.59 9.35 17.86
C LEU A 108 5.85 10.70 18.55
N PRO A 109 6.66 10.75 19.61
CA PRO A 109 6.83 11.97 20.41
C PRO A 109 7.44 13.08 19.54
N PRO A 110 6.81 14.27 19.47
CA PRO A 110 7.43 15.45 18.88
C PRO A 110 8.37 16.20 19.85
N GLU A 111 8.26 15.98 21.16
CA GLU A 111 9.11 16.56 22.22
C GLU A 111 10.54 15.99 22.24
#